data_AF-A0A9D2KG29-F1
#
_entry.id   AF-A0A9D2KG29-F1
#
_cell.length_a   1.000
_cell.length_b   1.000
_cell.length_c   1.000
_cell.angle_alpha   90.00
_cell.angle_beta   90.00
_cell.angle_gamma   90.00
#
_symmetry.space_group_name_H-M   'P 1'
#
loop_
_entity.id
_entity.type
_entity.pdbx_description
1 polymer ?
#
loop_
_entity_poly.entity_id
_entity_poly.type
_entity_poly.pdbx_seq_one_letter_code
_entity_poly.pdbx_strand_id
1 'polypeptide(L)' 'RFDYCTANVPYVTYFNGDQGFHGTYWHNNFGPGAYMSHGCVNLREGDAEWVYRFLQVGSPVSVRA' A
#
# COMPACT_ATOMS: atom_id res chain seq x y z
N ARG A 1 -11.68 -8.43 -16.42
CA ARG A 1 -11.87 -8.35 -14.95
C ARG A 1 -10.59 -8.89 -14.36
N PHE A 2 -9.68 -8.01 -13.97
CA PHE A 2 -8.41 -8.45 -13.40
C PHE A 2 -8.70 -8.85 -11.97
N ASP A 3 -8.78 -10.16 -11.73
CA ASP A 3 -8.82 -10.67 -10.38
C ASP A 3 -7.57 -10.14 -9.64
N TYR A 4 -7.71 -9.75 -8.38
CA TYR A 4 -6.56 -9.42 -7.54
C TYR A 4 -5.69 -10.68 -7.44
N CYS A 5 -4.62 -10.77 -8.23
CA CYS A 5 -3.81 -11.99 -8.37
C CYS A 5 -3.11 -12.40 -7.06
N THR A 6 -3.01 -11.49 -6.10
CA THR A 6 -2.31 -11.72 -4.84
C THR A 6 -3.31 -11.85 -3.70
N ALA A 7 -3.48 -13.07 -3.20
CA ALA A 7 -4.34 -13.34 -2.06
C ALA A 7 -3.72 -12.81 -0.75
N ASN A 8 -4.58 -12.43 0.20
CA ASN A 8 -4.23 -12.08 1.57
C ASN A 8 -3.20 -10.93 1.69
N VAL A 9 -3.40 -9.86 0.93
CA VAL A 9 -2.59 -8.64 1.05
C VAL A 9 -2.77 -8.08 2.47
N PRO A 10 -1.69 -7.95 3.26
CA PRO A 10 -1.80 -7.55 4.66
C PRO A 10 -1.92 -6.02 4.82
N TYR A 11 -2.57 -5.59 5.91
CA TYR A 11 -2.59 -4.21 6.42
C TYR A 11 -3.04 -3.15 5.40
N VAL A 12 -4.10 -3.43 4.66
CA VAL A 12 -4.61 -2.52 3.62
C VAL A 12 -5.24 -1.29 4.28
N THR A 13 -4.73 -0.11 3.93
CA THR A 13 -5.25 1.19 4.38
C THR A 13 -5.61 2.05 3.17
N TYR A 14 -6.90 2.15 2.84
CA TYR A 14 -7.39 2.92 1.70
C TYR A 14 -7.40 4.43 1.95
N PHE A 15 -7.06 5.22 0.94
CA PHE A 15 -7.09 6.68 1.02
C PHE A 15 -7.66 7.37 -0.23
N ASN A 16 -7.81 6.68 -1.36
CA ASN A 16 -8.43 7.25 -2.57
C ASN A 16 -9.11 6.17 -3.40
N GLY A 17 -10.42 5.95 -3.17
CA GLY A 17 -11.17 4.90 -3.86
C GLY A 17 -10.59 3.51 -3.58
N ASP A 18 -10.03 2.89 -4.62
CA ASP A 18 -9.36 1.59 -4.57
C ASP A 18 -7.83 1.67 -4.32
N GLN A 19 -7.28 2.89 -4.20
CA GLN A 19 -5.87 3.12 -3.86
C GLN A 19 -5.65 3.13 -2.35
N GLY A 20 -4.58 2.46 -1.90
CA GLY A 20 -4.20 2.39 -0.50
C GLY A 20 -2.74 2.03 -0.26
N PHE A 21 -2.33 2.13 1.00
CA PHE A 21 -1.10 1.51 1.50
C PHE A 21 -1.37 0.04 1.79
N HIS A 22 -0.39 -0.83 1.55
CA HIS A 22 -0.45 -2.22 1.99
C HIS A 22 0.93 -2.85 2.12
N GLY A 23 0.99 -3.95 2.88
CA GLY A 23 2.21 -4.76 2.97
C GLY A 23 2.42 -5.56 1.70
N THR A 24 3.69 -5.68 1.28
CA THR A 24 4.08 -6.37 0.05
C THR A 24 5.13 -7.42 0.36
N TYR A 25 4.71 -8.70 0.40
CA TYR A 25 5.58 -9.83 0.72
C TYR A 25 6.22 -10.47 -0.52
N TRP A 26 5.69 -10.20 -1.72
CA TRP A 26 6.08 -10.88 -2.97
C TRP A 26 7.30 -10.26 -3.66
N HIS A 27 7.82 -9.13 -3.19
CA HIS A 27 9.06 -8.55 -3.68
C HIS A 27 9.74 -7.66 -2.63
N ASN A 28 11.04 -7.40 -2.83
CA ASN A 28 11.83 -6.49 -1.99
C ASN A 28 12.29 -5.21 -2.72
N ASN A 29 11.72 -4.90 -3.90
CA ASN A 29 12.03 -3.69 -4.65
C ASN A 29 11.22 -2.50 -4.10
N PHE A 30 11.88 -1.61 -3.35
CA PHE A 30 11.27 -0.43 -2.73
C PHE A 30 12.14 0.81 -2.97
N GLY A 31 11.52 1.99 -2.92
CA GLY A 31 12.22 3.27 -3.05
C GLY A 31 12.02 3.95 -4.40
N PRO A 32 12.74 5.04 -4.67
CA PRO A 32 12.59 5.82 -5.90
C PRO A 32 12.79 4.96 -7.15
N GLY A 33 11.87 5.06 -8.11
CA GLY A 33 11.92 4.29 -9.36
C GLY A 33 11.39 2.85 -9.26
N ALA A 34 11.02 2.36 -8.08
CA ALA A 34 10.43 1.03 -7.89
C ALA A 34 8.90 1.06 -8.11
N TYR A 35 8.48 1.09 -9.37
CA TYR A 35 7.05 1.09 -9.74
C TYR A 35 6.54 -0.35 -9.92
N MET A 36 6.17 -0.99 -8.81
CA MET A 36 5.72 -2.40 -8.77
C MET A 36 4.24 -2.55 -8.40
N SER A 37 3.42 -1.53 -8.68
CA SER A 37 1.98 -1.52 -8.37
C SER A 37 1.15 -0.97 -9.53
N HIS A 38 -0.17 -1.22 -9.47
CA HIS A 38 -1.15 -0.65 -10.40
C HIS A 38 -1.82 0.62 -9.85
N GLY A 39 -1.21 1.26 -8.84
CA GLY A 39 -1.72 2.49 -8.22
C GLY A 39 -1.58 2.55 -6.70
N CYS A 40 -1.62 1.40 -6.01
CA CYS A 40 -1.38 1.34 -4.57
C CYS A 40 0.08 1.65 -4.21
N VAL A 41 0.32 1.97 -2.94
CA VAL A 41 1.68 2.21 -2.42
C VAL A 41 2.15 0.97 -1.68
N ASN A 42 3.09 0.24 -2.29
CA ASN A 42 3.69 -0.96 -1.71
C ASN A 42 4.62 -0.55 -0.55
N LEU A 43 4.36 -1.09 0.63
CA LEU A 43 5.20 -0.93 1.82
C LEU A 43 5.82 -2.27 2.23
N ARG A 44 6.92 -2.23 2.99
CA ARG A 44 7.35 -3.40 3.75
C ARG A 44 6.26 -3.74 4.76
N GLU A 45 6.12 -5.02 5.11
CA GLU A 45 5.02 -5.45 5.98
C GLU A 45 4.97 -4.73 7.33
N GLY A 46 6.12 -4.51 7.98
CA GLY A 46 6.19 -3.78 9.25
C GLY A 46 5.78 -2.30 9.12
N ASP A 47 6.14 -1.66 8.00
CA ASP A 47 5.74 -0.27 7.72
C ASP A 47 4.23 -0.19 7.46
N ALA A 48 3.68 -1.16 6.71
CA ALA A 48 2.24 -1.26 6.47
C ALA A 48 1.46 -1.50 7.75
N GLU A 49 1.96 -2.38 8.63
CA GLU A 49 1.38 -2.63 9.94
C GLU A 49 1.36 -1.36 10.79
N TRP A 50 2.47 -0.62 10.82
CA TRP A 50 2.55 0.64 11.55
C TRP A 50 1.52 1.65 11.03
N VAL A 51 1.43 1.84 9.71
CA VAL A 51 0.43 2.73 9.10
C VAL A 51 -0.97 2.28 9.47
N TYR A 52 -1.29 0.98 9.33
CA TYR A 52 -2.62 0.45 9.63
C TYR A 52 -3.02 0.62 11.10
N ARG A 53 -2.07 0.50 12.02
CA ARG A 53 -2.33 0.62 13.47
C ARG A 53 -2.48 2.07 13.93
N PHE A 54 -1.76 3.01 13.32
CA PHE A 54 -1.64 4.38 13.85
C PHE A 54 -2.31 5.45 12.99
N LEU A 55 -2.51 5.22 11.70
CA LEU A 55 -3.19 6.18 10.83
C LEU A 55 -4.70 6.12 11.06
N GLN A 56 -5.30 7.27 11.39
CA GLN A 56 -6.73 7.37 11.63
C GLN A 56 -7.51 7.66 10.34
N VAL A 57 -8.72 7.14 10.21
CA VAL A 57 -9.64 7.50 9.12
C VAL A 57 -9.85 9.03 9.12
N GLY A 58 -9.70 9.65 7.95
CA GLY A 58 -9.74 11.11 7.79
C GLY A 58 -8.38 11.81 7.90
N SER A 59 -7.31 11.07 8.24
CA SER A 59 -5.95 11.61 8.17
C SER A 59 -5.59 11.98 6.72
N PRO A 60 -4.95 13.14 6.49
CA PRO A 60 -4.61 13.56 5.14
C PRO A 60 -3.47 12.72 4.56
N VAL A 61 -3.61 12.34 3.29
CA VAL A 61 -2.54 11.71 2.49
C VAL A 61 -2.17 12.67 1.36
N SER A 62 -0.87 12.99 1.23
CA SER A 62 -0.35 13.85 0.16
C SER A 62 0.56 13.03 -0.75
N VAL A 63 0.17 12.91 -2.02
CA VAL A 63 0.98 12.29 -3.08
C VAL A 63 1.61 13.40 -3.92
N ARG A 64 2.91 13.29 -4.21
CA ARG A 64 3.68 14.29 -4.94
C ARG A 64 4.51 13.64 -6.04
N ALA A 65 4.74 14.38 -7.11
CA ALA A 65 5.64 14.02 -8.20
C ALA A 65 7.09 14.39 -7.85
#